data_AF-A0A929EC27-F1
#
_entry.id   AF-A0A929EC27-F1
#
_cell.length_a   1.000
_cell.length_b   1.000
_cell.length_c   1.000
_cell.angle_alpha   90.00
_cell.angle_beta   90.00
_cell.angle_gamma   90.00
#
_symmetry.space_group_name_H-M   'P 1'
#
loop_
_entity.id
_entity.type
_entity.pdbx_description
1 polymer ?
#
loop_
_entity_poly.entity_id
_entity_poly.type
_entity_poly.pdbx_seq_one_letter_code
_entity_poly.pdbx_strand_id
1 'polypeptide(L)' 'MTPNIVDVKPLDGFNLWVKFEDGKSGKLCLEGELKGPIFEPLKDKEFFDSVFIDPDFHALT' A
#
# COMPACT_ATOMS: atom_id res chain seq x y z
N MET A 1 4.95 -19.46 -3.00
CA MET A 1 3.60 -18.98 -3.33
C MET A 1 3.42 -17.69 -2.55
N THR A 2 3.53 -16.53 -3.20
CA THR A 2 3.39 -15.23 -2.56
C THR A 2 1.91 -15.01 -2.22
N PRO A 3 1.56 -14.62 -0.98
CA PRO A 3 0.17 -14.42 -0.61
C PRO A 3 -0.40 -13.22 -1.39
N ASN A 4 -1.53 -13.43 -2.08
CA ASN A 4 -2.25 -12.36 -2.78
C ASN A 4 -2.85 -11.40 -1.76
N ILE A 5 -2.72 -10.10 -2.02
CA ILE A 5 -3.36 -9.06 -1.21
C ILE A 5 -4.75 -8.83 -1.81
N VAL A 6 -5.78 -8.92 -0.98
CA VAL A 6 -7.19 -8.82 -1.38
C VAL A 6 -7.86 -7.52 -0.95
N ASP A 7 -7.24 -6.77 -0.04
CA ASP A 7 -7.76 -5.47 0.42
C ASP A 7 -6.60 -4.60 0.91
N VAL A 8 -6.68 -3.29 0.63
CA VAL A 8 -5.76 -2.27 1.15
C VAL A 8 -6.56 -1.07 1.64
N LYS A 9 -6.15 -0.49 2.77
CA LYS A 9 -6.74 0.74 3.29
C LYS A 9 -5.64 1.70 3.72
N PRO A 10 -5.58 2.93 3.18
CA PRO A 10 -4.75 3.98 3.74
C PRO A 10 -5.27 4.34 5.14
N LEU A 11 -4.32 4.56 6.04
CA LEU A 11 -4.52 5.00 7.42
C LEU A 11 -3.67 6.26 7.63
N ASP A 12 -3.99 7.02 8.69
CA ASP A 12 -3.22 8.21 9.07
C ASP A 12 -1.74 7.92 9.32
N GLY A 13 -0.91 8.94 9.06
CA GLY A 13 0.54 8.86 9.29
C GLY A 13 1.26 7.90 8.35
N PHE A 14 0.87 7.85 7.07
CA PHE A 14 1.46 6.97 6.05
C PHE A 14 1.41 5.48 6.42
N ASN A 15 0.39 5.09 7.19
CA ASN A 15 0.15 3.69 7.49
C ASN A 15 -0.76 3.08 6.42
N LEU A 16 -0.47 1.85 6.01
CA LEU A 16 -1.37 1.04 5.18
C LEU A 16 -1.80 -0.18 5.97
N TRP A 17 -3.10 -0.46 5.95
CA TRP A 17 -3.60 -1.75 6.35
C TRP A 17 -3.77 -2.62 5.11
N VAL A 18 -3.22 -3.82 5.15
CA VAL A 18 -3.29 -4.80 4.06
C VAL A 18 -3.92 -6.09 4.56
N LYS A 19 -4.78 -6.68 3.74
CA LYS A 19 -5.39 -7.98 3.98
C LYS A 19 -4.99 -8.95 2.89
N PHE A 20 -4.58 -10.14 3.29
CA PHE A 20 -4.23 -11.22 2.40
C PHE A 20 -5.41 -12.18 2.22
N GLU A 21 -5.43 -12.87 1.08
CA GLU A 21 -6.43 -13.89 0.75
C GLU A 21 -6.50 -15.00 1.81
N ASP A 22 -5.36 -15.31 2.42
CA ASP A 22 -5.21 -16.29 3.52
C ASP A 22 -5.89 -15.85 4.84
N GLY A 23 -6.62 -14.74 4.84
CA GLY A 23 -7.29 -14.15 6.00
C GLY A 23 -6.36 -13.37 6.94
N LYS A 24 -5.05 -13.45 6.72
CA LYS A 24 -4.06 -12.65 7.45
C LYS A 24 -4.23 -11.17 7.12
N SER A 25 -3.97 -10.31 8.09
CA SER A 25 -3.91 -8.86 7.86
C SER A 25 -2.73 -8.26 8.60
N GLY A 26 -2.23 -7.14 8.09
CA GLY A 26 -1.06 -6.46 8.63
C GLY A 26 -1.20 -4.95 8.51
N LYS A 27 -0.57 -4.24 9.44
CA LYS A 27 -0.34 -2.80 9.31
C LYS A 27 1.12 -2.60 8.88
N LEU A 28 1.31 -1.82 7.84
CA LEU A 28 2.60 -1.46 7.31
C LEU A 28 2.74 0.06 7.45
N CYS A 29 3.76 0.52 8.16
CA CYS A 29 4.11 1.93 8.17
C CYS A 29 5.03 2.19 6.98
N LEU A 30 4.63 3.06 6.05
CA LEU A 30 5.46 3.49 4.93
C LEU A 30 6.25 4.77 5.25
N GLU A 31 6.13 5.28 6.48
CA GLU A 31 6.89 6.44 6.93
C GLU A 31 8.40 6.19 6.78
N GLY A 32 9.05 6.98 5.93
CA GLY A 32 10.49 6.86 5.65
C GLY A 32 10.90 5.76 4.66
N GLU A 33 9.97 4.90 4.22
CA GLU A 33 10.19 3.88 3.19
C GLU A 33 9.79 4.36 1.78
N LEU A 34 9.02 5.45 1.69
CA LEU A 34 8.68 6.15 0.43
C LEU A 34 9.90 6.90 -0.14
N LYS A 35 10.94 6.15 -0.50
CA LYS A 35 12.21 6.63 -1.05
C LYS A 35 12.29 6.27 -2.53
N GLY A 36 12.51 7.29 -3.36
CA GLY A 36 12.67 7.15 -4.81
C GLY A 36 11.60 7.92 -5.57
N PRO A 37 11.88 8.29 -6.84
CA PRO A 37 11.03 9.17 -7.64
C PRO A 37 9.61 8.63 -7.88
N ILE A 38 9.47 7.30 -7.88
CA ILE A 38 8.18 6.61 -8.03
C ILE A 38 7.27 6.83 -6.82
N PHE A 39 7.85 6.95 -5.62
CA PHE A 39 7.12 7.13 -4.36
C PHE A 39 6.94 8.59 -3.97
N GLU A 40 7.46 9.55 -4.75
CA GLU A 40 7.26 10.98 -4.52
C GLU A 40 5.79 11.43 -4.53
N PRO A 41 4.93 10.98 -5.46
CA PRO A 41 3.51 11.33 -5.41
C PRO A 41 2.81 10.74 -4.16
N LEU A 42 3.28 9.60 -3.64
CA LEU A 42 2.72 8.98 -2.43
C LEU A 42 3.06 9.72 -1.13
N LYS A 43 3.97 10.72 -1.19
CA LYS A 43 4.18 11.66 -0.07
C LYS A 43 3.05 12.68 0.05
N ASP A 44 2.27 12.86 -1.02
CA ASP A 44 1.11 13.73 -1.02
C ASP A 44 -0.08 13.02 -0.40
N LYS A 45 -0.71 13.64 0.59
CA LYS A 45 -1.77 13.00 1.37
C LYS A 45 -2.98 12.64 0.50
N GLU A 46 -3.34 13.53 -0.43
CA GLU A 46 -4.45 13.30 -1.37
C GLU A 46 -4.19 12.11 -2.30
N PHE A 47 -2.93 11.92 -2.70
CA PHE A 47 -2.52 10.77 -3.51
C PHE A 47 -2.48 9.48 -2.68
N PHE A 48 -2.00 9.58 -1.44
CA PHE A 48 -1.95 8.45 -0.51
C PHE A 48 -3.34 7.92 -0.14
N ASP A 49 -4.31 8.81 0.07
CA ASP A 49 -5.72 8.45 0.29
C ASP A 49 -6.37 7.75 -0.92
N SER A 50 -5.82 7.97 -2.12
CA SER A 50 -6.23 7.27 -3.35
C SER A 50 -5.45 5.98 -3.63
N VAL A 51 -4.63 5.48 -2.70
CA VAL A 51 -3.93 4.21 -2.88
C VAL A 51 -4.94 3.06 -2.93
N PHE A 52 -4.99 2.38 -4.07
CA PHE A 52 -5.74 1.14 -4.25
C PHE A 52 -4.79 0.04 -4.75
N ILE A 53 -5.14 -1.21 -4.48
CA ILE A 53 -4.47 -2.34 -5.13
C ILE A 53 -5.05 -2.45 -6.51
N ASP A 54 -4.19 -2.28 -7.51
CA ASP A 54 -4.50 -2.68 -8.86
C ASP A 54 -4.46 -4.22 -8.91
N PRO A 55 -5.61 -4.90 -9.13
CA PRO A 55 -5.69 -6.35 -9.09
C PRO A 55 -4.98 -7.04 -10.27
N ASP A 56 -4.48 -6.27 -11.24
CA ASP A 56 -3.79 -6.78 -12.44
C ASP A 56 -2.26 -6.76 -12.29
N PHE A 57 -1.72 -5.89 -11.42
CA PHE A 57 -0.29 -5.66 -11.35
C PHE A 57 0.45 -6.61 -10.40
N HIS A 58 1.11 -7.59 -10.99
CA HIS A 58 2.25 -8.33 -10.43
C HIS A 58 3.51 -7.44 -10.17
N ALA A 59 3.41 -6.11 -10.16
CA ALA A 59 4.52 -5.19 -9.81
C ALA A 59 4.01 -3.85 -9.26
N LEU A 60 4.60 -3.37 -8.16
CA LEU A 60 4.32 -2.03 -7.62
C LEU A 60 4.71 -0.96 -8.66
N THR A 61 3.77 -0.11 -9.06
CA THR A 61 3.96 1.09 -9.90
C THR A 61 3.52 2.33 -9.12
#